data_AF-A0A6I3WU67-F1
#
_entry.id   AF-A0A6I3WU67-F1
#
_cell.length_a   1.000
_cell.length_b   1.000
_cell.length_c   1.000
_cell.angle_alpha   90.00
_cell.angle_beta   90.00
_cell.angle_gamma   90.00
#
_symmetry.space_group_name_H-M   'P 1'
#
loop_
_entity.id
_entity.type
_entity.pdbx_description
1 polymer ?
#
loop_
_entity_poly.entity_id
_entity_poly.type
_entity_poly.pdbx_seq_one_letter_code
_entity_poly.pdbx_strand_id
1 'polypeptide(L)'
;MSQLSSTDTPVAELPGDTLRERAVDQLRAELGDALIDSLVKPGDDVWVRVRADAWREAGVALRDVVGLDYFCFLSAIDWMPSPYGRGEDDPTQPQAERDMTIKQGYTGGETRFQLFARACSTTLHFGVTIKADIGDDMTMPTWIPCYAGANWHEREAHEMFGINFAGHPDLRNMYLPTGFEGHPMRKDFPLLARMVKPWPGIVDVEPLPGEPADDAASDGEGGES
;
A
#
# COMPACT_ATOMS: atom_id res chain seq x y z
N MET A 1 15.54 7.78 40.26
CA MET A 1 15.89 7.19 38.95
C MET A 1 15.60 5.70 39.03
N SER A 2 14.44 5.27 38.55
CA SER A 2 14.07 3.86 38.49
C SER A 2 14.63 3.31 37.17
N GLN A 3 15.64 2.43 37.24
CA GLN A 3 16.11 1.70 36.07
C GLN A 3 15.17 0.53 35.83
N LEU A 4 14.41 0.58 34.74
CA LEU A 4 13.70 -0.57 34.21
C LEU A 4 14.74 -1.54 33.65
N SER A 5 14.98 -2.63 34.37
CA SER A 5 15.77 -3.77 33.91
C SER A 5 15.04 -4.39 32.72
N SER A 6 15.57 -4.22 31.51
CA SER A 6 15.15 -4.96 30.33
C SER A 6 15.69 -6.38 30.47
N THR A 7 14.90 -7.27 31.07
CA THR A 7 15.16 -8.71 30.96
C THR A 7 14.87 -9.13 29.53
N ASP A 8 15.94 -9.20 28.74
CA ASP A 8 15.98 -9.89 27.45
C ASP A 8 15.71 -11.38 27.71
N THR A 9 14.43 -11.73 27.73
CA THR A 9 13.99 -13.11 27.86
C THR A 9 14.17 -13.72 26.48
N PRO A 10 15.04 -14.73 26.30
CA PRO A 10 15.15 -15.39 25.01
C PRO A 10 13.79 -15.96 24.64
N VAL A 11 13.20 -15.43 23.57
CA VAL A 11 11.98 -15.96 22.97
C VAL A 11 12.30 -17.41 22.61
N ALA A 12 11.61 -18.36 23.27
CA ALA A 12 11.77 -19.77 22.95
C ALA A 12 11.53 -19.96 21.45
N GLU A 13 12.49 -20.56 20.75
CA GLU A 13 12.32 -20.93 19.35
C GLU A 13 11.03 -21.77 19.24
N LEU A 14 10.05 -21.22 18.53
CA LEU A 14 8.81 -21.91 18.27
C LEU A 14 9.14 -23.21 17.52
N PRO A 15 8.47 -24.33 17.81
CA PRO A 15 8.61 -25.54 17.00
C PRO A 15 8.40 -25.18 15.52
N GLY A 16 9.29 -25.67 14.64
CA GLY A 16 9.32 -25.35 13.21
C GLY A 16 7.95 -25.47 12.56
N ASP A 17 7.60 -24.50 11.72
CA ASP A 17 6.30 -24.41 11.06
C ASP A 17 6.33 -25.25 9.79
N THR A 18 6.29 -26.58 9.99
CA THR A 18 6.46 -27.56 8.90
C THR A 18 5.48 -27.36 7.74
N LEU A 19 4.30 -26.80 8.01
CA LEU A 19 3.32 -26.47 6.97
C LEU A 19 3.80 -25.31 6.08
N ARG A 20 4.18 -24.19 6.69
CA ARG A 20 4.63 -22.98 5.98
C ARG A 20 6.00 -23.19 5.33
N GLU A 21 6.90 -23.90 6.01
CA GLU A 21 8.20 -24.31 5.48
C GLU A 21 8.03 -25.18 4.21
N ARG A 22 7.15 -26.19 4.26
CA ARG A 22 6.84 -27.02 3.08
C ARG A 22 6.28 -26.20 1.92
N ALA A 23 5.44 -25.19 2.19
CA ALA A 23 4.92 -24.33 1.14
C ALA A 23 6.06 -23.57 0.42
N VAL A 24 7.05 -23.07 1.18
CA VAL A 24 8.24 -22.43 0.61
C VAL A 24 9.08 -23.42 -0.19
N ASP A 25 9.28 -24.64 0.33
CA ASP A 25 10.05 -25.68 -0.38
C ASP A 25 9.38 -26.10 -1.70
N GLN A 26 8.06 -26.24 -1.70
CA GLN A 26 7.28 -26.52 -2.90
C GLN A 26 7.41 -25.38 -3.92
N LEU A 27 7.27 -24.13 -3.50
CA LEU A 27 7.49 -22.98 -4.37
C LEU A 27 8.91 -22.92 -4.91
N ARG A 28 9.92 -23.24 -4.09
CA ARG A 28 11.32 -23.27 -4.51
C ARG A 28 11.59 -24.39 -5.52
N ALA A 29 10.94 -25.53 -5.37
CA ALA A 29 11.05 -26.64 -6.32
C ALA A 29 10.44 -26.27 -7.69
N GLU A 30 9.32 -25.56 -7.72
CA GLU A 30 8.65 -25.15 -8.96
C GLU A 30 9.32 -23.95 -9.64
N LEU A 31 9.74 -22.94 -8.86
CA LEU A 31 10.22 -21.66 -9.39
C LEU A 31 11.75 -21.58 -9.47
N GLY A 32 12.47 -22.47 -8.79
CA GLY A 32 13.92 -22.50 -8.77
C GLY A 32 14.52 -21.17 -8.30
N ASP A 33 15.37 -20.59 -9.16
CA ASP A 33 16.05 -19.31 -8.91
C ASP A 33 15.13 -18.09 -9.09
N ALA A 34 13.91 -18.27 -9.60
CA ALA A 34 12.93 -17.21 -9.72
C ALA A 34 12.31 -16.84 -8.37
N LEU A 35 12.35 -17.74 -7.38
CA LEU A 35 12.06 -17.44 -5.98
C LEU A 35 13.27 -16.76 -5.33
N ILE A 36 13.27 -15.43 -5.38
CA ILE A 36 14.37 -14.58 -4.93
C ILE A 36 14.57 -14.68 -3.42
N ASP A 37 13.50 -14.52 -2.65
CA ASP A 37 13.57 -14.49 -1.19
C ASP A 37 12.25 -14.95 -0.56
N SER A 38 12.30 -15.42 0.68
CA SER A 38 11.16 -15.96 1.40
C SER A 38 11.28 -15.71 2.90
N LEU A 39 10.18 -15.32 3.53
CA LEU A 39 10.06 -15.20 4.97
C LEU A 39 8.89 -16.05 5.45
N VAL A 40 9.18 -17.02 6.31
CA VAL A 40 8.16 -17.72 7.10
C VAL A 40 8.03 -17.00 8.44
N LYS A 41 6.81 -16.57 8.77
CA LYS A 41 6.49 -16.12 10.12
C LYS A 41 5.67 -17.23 10.81
N PRO A 42 6.27 -17.98 11.75
CA PRO A 42 5.61 -19.13 12.36
C PRO A 42 4.25 -18.77 12.96
N GLY A 43 3.24 -19.57 12.66
CA GLY A 43 1.87 -19.38 13.14
C GLY A 43 1.09 -18.22 12.51
N ASP A 44 1.69 -17.45 11.59
CA ASP A 44 1.07 -16.33 10.89
C ASP A 44 0.94 -16.69 9.40
N ASP A 45 1.88 -16.28 8.56
CA ASP A 45 1.83 -16.48 7.11
C ASP A 45 3.23 -16.56 6.49
N VAL A 46 3.26 -16.75 5.17
CA VAL A 46 4.48 -16.75 4.36
C VAL A 46 4.50 -15.53 3.46
N TRP A 47 5.67 -14.90 3.34
CA TRP A 47 5.96 -13.89 2.33
C TRP A 47 7.00 -14.42 1.38
N VAL A 48 6.79 -14.25 0.08
CA VAL A 48 7.73 -14.65 -0.96
C VAL A 48 7.92 -13.54 -1.96
N ARG A 49 9.17 -13.35 -2.41
CA ARG A 49 9.52 -12.46 -3.52
C ARG A 49 9.96 -13.29 -4.70
N VAL A 50 9.35 -13.02 -5.86
CA VAL A 50 9.68 -13.69 -7.11
C VAL A 50 10.12 -12.68 -8.17
N ARG A 51 10.83 -13.17 -9.20
CA ARG A 51 11.07 -12.38 -10.41
C ARG A 51 9.76 -12.07 -11.14
N ALA A 52 9.73 -10.94 -11.84
CA ALA A 52 8.56 -10.50 -12.60
C ALA A 52 8.17 -11.48 -13.72
N ASP A 53 9.15 -12.11 -14.37
CA ASP A 53 8.93 -13.09 -15.45
C ASP A 53 8.24 -14.37 -14.97
N ALA A 54 8.52 -14.79 -13.74
CA ALA A 54 7.90 -15.94 -13.09
C ALA A 54 6.58 -15.61 -12.37
N TRP A 55 6.07 -14.38 -12.45
CA TRP A 55 4.89 -13.95 -11.69
C TRP A 55 3.66 -14.84 -11.92
N ARG A 56 3.32 -15.14 -13.18
CA ARG A 56 2.17 -16.00 -13.50
C ARG A 56 2.40 -17.44 -13.07
N GLU A 57 3.60 -17.96 -13.30
CA GLU A 57 4.00 -19.32 -12.92
C GLU A 57 3.91 -19.50 -11.40
N ALA A 58 4.30 -18.50 -10.63
CA ALA A 58 4.13 -18.50 -9.18
C ALA A 58 2.65 -18.54 -8.78
N GLY A 59 1.78 -17.79 -9.46
CA GLY A 59 0.33 -17.88 -9.26
C GLY A 59 -0.24 -19.29 -9.52
N VAL A 60 0.27 -19.97 -10.55
CA VAL A 60 -0.08 -21.37 -10.86
C VAL A 60 0.44 -22.30 -9.77
N ALA A 61 1.70 -22.18 -9.35
CA ALA A 61 2.29 -23.02 -8.30
C ALA A 61 1.57 -22.86 -6.96
N LEU A 62 1.17 -21.63 -6.59
CA LEU A 62 0.38 -21.38 -5.39
C LEU A 62 -0.96 -22.13 -5.41
N ARG A 63 -1.64 -22.16 -6.55
CA ARG A 63 -2.93 -22.85 -6.69
C ARG A 63 -2.76 -24.36 -6.77
N ASP A 64 -1.91 -24.83 -7.68
CA ASP A 64 -1.89 -26.22 -8.13
C ASP A 64 -0.95 -27.10 -7.30
N VAL A 65 0.11 -26.52 -6.72
CA VAL A 65 1.15 -27.27 -5.98
C VAL A 65 1.05 -27.04 -4.47
N VAL A 66 0.94 -25.77 -4.06
CA VAL A 66 0.79 -25.42 -2.63
C VAL A 66 -0.64 -25.65 -2.15
N GLY A 67 -1.63 -25.55 -3.04
CA GLY A 67 -3.04 -25.80 -2.73
C GLY A 67 -3.75 -24.61 -2.08
N LEU A 68 -3.41 -23.38 -2.47
CA LEU A 68 -4.12 -22.18 -2.05
C LEU A 68 -5.35 -21.97 -2.93
N ASP A 69 -6.51 -22.38 -2.42
CA ASP A 69 -7.76 -22.41 -3.17
C ASP A 69 -8.52 -21.07 -3.18
N TYR A 70 -8.11 -20.10 -2.36
CA TYR A 70 -8.80 -18.82 -2.25
C TYR A 70 -7.87 -17.64 -2.54
N PHE A 71 -8.28 -16.80 -3.49
CA PHE A 71 -7.63 -15.54 -3.81
C PHE A 71 -8.16 -14.42 -2.90
N CYS A 72 -7.26 -13.75 -2.19
CA CYS A 72 -7.62 -12.67 -1.26
C CYS A 72 -7.61 -11.31 -1.96
N PHE A 73 -6.45 -10.91 -2.50
CA PHE A 73 -6.28 -9.61 -3.14
C PHE A 73 -5.08 -9.60 -4.07
N LEU A 74 -5.05 -8.62 -4.97
CA LEU A 74 -3.88 -8.17 -5.72
C LEU A 74 -3.85 -6.65 -5.70
N SER A 75 -2.70 -6.06 -5.42
CA SER A 75 -2.51 -4.61 -5.39
C SER A 75 -1.04 -4.28 -5.57
N ALA A 76 -0.70 -3.02 -5.75
CA ALA A 76 0.68 -2.59 -5.86
C ALA A 76 1.06 -1.62 -4.75
N ILE A 77 2.36 -1.50 -4.50
CA ILE A 77 2.92 -0.49 -3.61
C ILE A 77 3.92 0.35 -4.39
N ASP A 78 3.73 1.66 -4.32
CA ASP A 78 4.74 2.65 -4.66
C ASP A 78 5.57 2.96 -3.41
N TRP A 79 6.79 2.44 -3.37
CA TRP A 79 7.70 2.57 -2.24
C TRP A 79 8.43 3.91 -2.18
N MET A 80 8.22 4.80 -3.16
CA MET A 80 8.76 6.15 -3.11
C MET A 80 8.24 6.88 -1.86
N PRO A 81 9.11 7.45 -1.02
CA PRO A 81 8.65 8.32 0.06
C PRO A 81 7.84 9.50 -0.49
N SER A 82 6.73 9.84 0.15
CA SER A 82 5.86 10.92 -0.32
C SER A 82 6.62 12.25 -0.35
N PRO A 83 6.72 12.92 -1.53
CA PRO A 83 7.38 14.22 -1.63
C PRO A 83 6.54 15.34 -0.98
N TYR A 84 5.24 15.10 -0.73
CA TYR A 84 4.29 16.15 -0.35
C TYR A 84 4.05 16.34 1.14
N GLY A 85 4.52 15.43 2.00
CA GLY A 85 4.05 15.44 3.39
C GLY A 85 3.56 14.10 3.88
N ARG A 86 3.39 14.00 5.20
CA ARG A 86 2.32 13.23 5.82
C ARG A 86 1.13 14.17 5.99
N GLY A 87 -0.09 13.66 5.92
CA GLY A 87 -1.29 14.48 6.16
C GLY A 87 -1.38 15.03 7.60
N GLU A 88 -0.52 14.55 8.49
CA GLU A 88 -0.41 14.94 9.90
C GLU A 88 0.59 16.08 10.14
N ASP A 89 1.34 16.49 9.11
CA ASP A 89 2.32 17.56 9.25
C ASP A 89 1.61 18.91 9.43
N ASP A 90 2.09 19.72 10.37
CA ASP A 90 1.59 21.06 10.62
C ASP A 90 1.86 21.97 9.40
N PRO A 91 0.81 22.50 8.73
CA PRO A 91 0.97 23.30 7.52
C PRO A 91 1.68 24.64 7.77
N THR A 92 1.83 25.04 9.04
CA THR A 92 2.49 26.31 9.42
C THR A 92 4.00 26.16 9.62
N GLN A 93 4.51 24.92 9.68
CA GLN A 93 5.93 24.66 9.87
C GLN A 93 6.65 24.46 8.53
N PRO A 94 7.93 24.88 8.41
CA PRO A 94 8.73 24.60 7.22
C PRO A 94 8.84 23.08 7.02
N GLN A 95 8.64 22.62 5.79
CA GLN A 95 8.81 21.20 5.45
C GLN A 95 10.23 20.76 5.78
N ALA A 96 10.36 19.80 6.71
CA ALA A 96 11.63 19.19 7.03
C ALA A 96 12.22 18.46 5.81
N GLU A 97 13.54 18.48 5.68
CA GLU A 97 14.27 17.70 4.68
C GLU A 97 14.06 16.21 4.94
N ARG A 98 13.72 15.44 3.89
CA ARG A 98 13.26 14.06 4.03
C ARG A 98 14.27 13.07 3.48
N ASP A 99 14.43 11.97 4.21
CA ASP A 99 15.09 10.77 3.70
C ASP A 99 14.21 10.16 2.59
N MET A 100 14.66 10.31 1.35
CA MET A 100 14.00 9.76 0.16
C MET A 100 14.44 8.31 -0.13
N THR A 101 15.21 7.67 0.77
CA THR A 101 15.63 6.28 0.64
C THR A 101 14.42 5.35 0.66
N ILE A 102 14.28 4.57 -0.40
CA ILE A 102 13.25 3.54 -0.51
C ILE A 102 13.54 2.41 0.48
N LYS A 103 12.55 2.05 1.30
CA LYS A 103 12.63 0.96 2.27
C LYS A 103 11.47 -0.01 2.06
N GLN A 104 11.73 -1.10 1.36
CA GLN A 104 10.75 -2.16 1.15
C GLN A 104 10.59 -3.02 2.41
N GLY A 105 9.41 -3.64 2.56
CA GLY A 105 9.09 -4.54 3.66
C GLY A 105 9.73 -5.93 3.54
N TYR A 106 9.08 -6.94 4.12
CA TYR A 106 9.54 -8.33 4.11
C TYR A 106 9.95 -8.82 2.73
N THR A 107 11.04 -9.57 2.64
CA THR A 107 11.65 -10.10 1.40
C THR A 107 12.21 -9.02 0.43
N GLY A 108 12.31 -7.76 0.87
CA GLY A 108 13.10 -6.71 0.18
C GLY A 108 12.57 -6.27 -1.19
N GLY A 109 13.35 -5.50 -1.94
CA GLY A 109 12.94 -5.04 -3.27
C GLY A 109 14.04 -4.27 -3.96
N GLU A 110 13.96 -4.22 -5.28
CA GLU A 110 14.95 -3.53 -6.13
C GLU A 110 14.37 -2.35 -6.89
N THR A 111 13.04 -2.30 -6.99
CA THR A 111 12.34 -1.28 -7.78
C THR A 111 11.44 -0.41 -6.91
N ARG A 112 10.99 0.70 -7.48
CA ARG A 112 10.01 1.62 -6.87
C ARG A 112 8.64 0.96 -6.70
N PHE A 113 8.19 0.22 -7.71
CA PHE A 113 6.87 -0.39 -7.71
C PHE A 113 6.97 -1.90 -7.48
N GLN A 114 6.22 -2.40 -6.51
CA GLN A 114 6.08 -3.83 -6.31
C GLN A 114 4.62 -4.24 -6.44
N LEU A 115 4.37 -5.31 -7.20
CA LEU A 115 3.08 -5.96 -7.26
C LEU A 115 2.98 -6.97 -6.13
N PHE A 116 1.85 -7.00 -5.45
CA PHE A 116 1.52 -7.93 -4.38
C PHE A 116 0.27 -8.71 -4.74
N ALA A 117 0.25 -9.97 -4.35
CA ALA A 117 -0.95 -10.76 -4.34
C ALA A 117 -0.94 -11.71 -3.16
N ARG A 118 -2.14 -12.06 -2.69
CA ARG A 118 -2.29 -12.98 -1.59
C ARG A 118 -3.31 -14.05 -1.93
N ALA A 119 -2.95 -15.29 -1.68
CA ALA A 119 -3.85 -16.43 -1.70
C ALA A 119 -3.76 -17.19 -0.38
N CYS A 120 -4.80 -17.93 -0.02
CA CYS A 120 -4.83 -18.76 1.17
C CYS A 120 -5.48 -20.11 0.92
N SER A 121 -5.15 -21.06 1.79
CA SER A 121 -5.86 -22.34 1.86
C SER A 121 -7.03 -22.21 2.82
N THR A 122 -8.25 -22.47 2.35
CA THR A 122 -9.44 -22.45 3.20
C THR A 122 -9.54 -23.67 4.12
N THR A 123 -8.78 -24.73 3.80
CA THR A 123 -8.74 -25.97 4.57
C THR A 123 -7.62 -25.96 5.61
N LEU A 124 -6.43 -25.47 5.24
CA LEU A 124 -5.25 -25.47 6.12
C LEU A 124 -5.09 -24.14 6.88
N HIS A 125 -5.91 -23.14 6.58
CA HIS A 125 -5.99 -21.85 7.27
C HIS A 125 -4.64 -21.11 7.37
N PHE A 126 -3.88 -21.09 6.28
CA PHE A 126 -2.68 -20.27 6.13
C PHE A 126 -2.67 -19.57 4.76
N GLY A 127 -1.97 -18.45 4.67
CA GLY A 127 -1.82 -17.67 3.44
C GLY A 127 -0.37 -17.48 3.03
N VAL A 128 -0.21 -17.22 1.73
CA VAL A 128 1.04 -16.79 1.13
C VAL A 128 0.80 -15.44 0.48
N THR A 129 1.59 -14.45 0.90
CA THR A 129 1.68 -13.14 0.25
C THR A 129 2.88 -13.16 -0.67
N ILE A 130 2.64 -13.13 -1.97
CA ILE A 130 3.70 -13.05 -2.97
C ILE A 130 3.87 -11.62 -3.44
N LYS A 131 5.10 -11.28 -3.81
CA LYS A 131 5.40 -10.02 -4.46
C LYS A 131 6.43 -10.16 -5.58
N ALA A 132 6.38 -9.23 -6.52
CA ALA A 132 7.37 -9.09 -7.57
C ALA A 132 7.72 -7.61 -7.76
N ASP A 133 8.99 -7.35 -8.06
CA ASP A 133 9.45 -6.04 -8.52
C ASP A 133 8.96 -5.79 -9.94
N ILE A 134 8.33 -4.64 -10.17
CA ILE A 134 7.82 -4.26 -11.48
C ILE A 134 8.93 -3.47 -12.19
N GLY A 135 9.22 -3.86 -13.44
CA GLY A 135 10.16 -3.14 -14.29
C GLY A 135 9.65 -1.77 -14.73
N ASP A 136 10.51 -1.00 -15.39
CA ASP A 136 10.20 0.36 -15.86
C ASP A 136 9.09 0.38 -16.93
N ASP A 137 8.84 -0.74 -17.60
CA ASP A 137 7.76 -0.93 -18.58
C ASP A 137 6.37 -1.10 -17.94
N MET A 138 6.31 -1.16 -16.60
CA MET A 138 5.09 -1.26 -15.80
C MET A 138 4.16 -2.39 -16.27
N THR A 139 4.72 -3.49 -16.77
CA THR A 139 3.93 -4.59 -17.34
C THR A 139 4.15 -5.88 -16.57
N MET A 140 3.06 -6.55 -16.23
CA MET A 140 3.06 -7.84 -15.51
C MET A 140 2.13 -8.83 -16.22
N PRO A 141 2.37 -10.15 -16.15
CA PRO A 141 1.43 -11.11 -16.70
C PRO A 141 0.17 -11.24 -15.82
N THR A 142 -1.00 -11.43 -16.44
CA THR A 142 -2.26 -11.60 -15.69
C THR A 142 -2.28 -12.91 -14.88
N TRP A 143 -2.92 -12.84 -13.72
CA TRP A 143 -3.26 -13.94 -12.82
C TRP A 143 -4.69 -14.47 -13.02
N ILE A 144 -5.50 -13.89 -13.92
CA ILE A 144 -6.86 -14.38 -14.20
C ILE A 144 -6.92 -15.89 -14.49
N PRO A 145 -5.98 -16.49 -15.27
CA PRO A 145 -5.97 -17.93 -15.49
C PRO A 145 -5.69 -18.76 -14.23
N CYS A 146 -5.08 -18.15 -13.21
CA CYS A 146 -4.83 -18.75 -11.89
C CYS A 146 -6.08 -18.60 -11.02
N TYR A 147 -6.53 -17.36 -10.83
CA TYR A 147 -7.67 -16.99 -10.01
C TYR A 147 -8.57 -16.00 -10.74
N ALA A 148 -9.82 -16.37 -11.01
CA ALA A 148 -10.76 -15.50 -11.71
C ALA A 148 -10.99 -14.15 -11.01
N GLY A 149 -10.89 -14.10 -9.68
CA GLY A 149 -11.02 -12.89 -8.87
C GLY A 149 -9.93 -11.83 -9.12
N ALA A 150 -8.83 -12.20 -9.76
CA ALA A 150 -7.76 -11.27 -10.11
C ALA A 150 -8.22 -10.18 -11.11
N ASN A 151 -9.25 -10.45 -11.93
CA ASN A 151 -9.72 -9.53 -12.96
C ASN A 151 -10.01 -8.10 -12.43
N TRP A 152 -10.76 -8.00 -11.34
CA TRP A 152 -11.13 -6.69 -10.79
C TRP A 152 -9.93 -5.98 -10.14
N HIS A 153 -9.07 -6.75 -9.47
CA HIS A 153 -7.89 -6.24 -8.79
C HIS A 153 -6.82 -5.75 -9.78
N GLU A 154 -6.66 -6.45 -10.90
CA GLU A 154 -5.76 -6.04 -11.99
C GLU A 154 -6.25 -4.75 -12.65
N ARG A 155 -7.56 -4.59 -12.85
CA ARG A 155 -8.15 -3.33 -13.35
C ARG A 155 -7.97 -2.16 -12.37
N GLU A 156 -8.12 -2.41 -11.08
CA GLU A 156 -7.84 -1.44 -10.03
C GLU A 156 -6.36 -1.04 -10.03
N ALA A 157 -5.44 -2.00 -10.03
CA ALA A 157 -4.00 -1.74 -10.06
C ALA A 157 -3.58 -1.00 -11.34
N HIS A 158 -4.20 -1.33 -12.47
CA HIS A 158 -4.00 -0.61 -13.73
C HIS A 158 -4.43 0.86 -13.62
N GLU A 159 -5.62 1.14 -13.10
CA GLU A 159 -6.11 2.51 -13.00
C GLU A 159 -5.35 3.32 -11.93
N MET A 160 -5.11 2.72 -10.76
CA MET A 160 -4.52 3.39 -9.60
C MET A 160 -3.01 3.57 -9.68
N PHE A 161 -2.30 2.64 -10.32
CA PHE A 161 -0.83 2.61 -10.41
C PHE A 161 -0.30 2.60 -11.84
N GLY A 162 -1.13 2.43 -12.86
CA GLY A 162 -0.70 2.40 -14.26
C GLY A 162 0.04 1.13 -14.65
N ILE A 163 -0.28 0.00 -14.01
CA ILE A 163 0.31 -1.31 -14.31
C ILE A 163 -0.49 -1.98 -15.42
N ASN A 164 0.17 -2.36 -16.51
CA ASN A 164 -0.44 -3.10 -17.59
C ASN A 164 -0.38 -4.61 -17.31
N PHE A 165 -1.48 -5.32 -17.60
CA PHE A 165 -1.58 -6.77 -17.38
C PHE A 165 -1.65 -7.53 -18.70
N ALA A 166 -0.53 -8.14 -19.09
CA ALA A 166 -0.43 -8.90 -20.34
C ALA A 166 -1.32 -10.15 -20.28
N GLY A 167 -2.25 -10.25 -21.24
CA GLY A 167 -3.23 -11.34 -21.34
C GLY A 167 -4.56 -11.07 -20.62
N HIS A 168 -4.75 -9.91 -20.00
CA HIS A 168 -6.03 -9.53 -19.41
C HIS A 168 -7.09 -9.28 -20.52
N PRO A 169 -8.29 -9.88 -20.44
CA PRO A 169 -9.29 -9.82 -21.52
C PRO A 169 -10.00 -8.48 -21.67
N ASP A 170 -10.22 -7.74 -20.57
CA ASP A 170 -10.90 -6.42 -20.55
C ASP A 170 -10.19 -5.45 -19.59
N LEU A 171 -8.96 -5.05 -19.91
CA LEU A 171 -8.20 -4.15 -19.05
C LEU A 171 -8.65 -2.70 -19.28
N ARG A 172 -9.59 -2.25 -18.44
CA ARG A 172 -10.12 -0.88 -18.50
C ARG A 172 -10.35 -0.31 -17.10
N ASN A 173 -10.26 1.01 -17.03
CA ASN A 173 -10.56 1.83 -15.86
C ASN A 173 -11.97 1.51 -15.29
N MET A 174 -12.11 1.60 -13.97
CA MET A 174 -13.30 1.15 -13.24
C MET A 174 -13.87 2.20 -12.30
N TYR A 175 -13.02 2.94 -11.59
CA TYR A 175 -13.41 3.83 -10.50
C TYR A 175 -13.40 5.31 -10.89
N LEU A 176 -12.44 5.74 -11.69
CA LEU A 176 -12.22 7.16 -11.96
C LEU A 176 -13.15 7.67 -13.06
N PRO A 177 -13.50 8.96 -13.04
CA PRO A 177 -14.23 9.60 -14.12
C PRO A 177 -13.51 9.40 -15.47
N THR A 178 -14.28 9.33 -16.56
CA THR A 178 -13.79 9.00 -17.91
C THR A 178 -12.73 9.97 -18.47
N GLY A 179 -12.62 11.17 -17.93
CA GLY A 179 -11.61 12.17 -18.30
C GLY A 179 -10.51 12.36 -17.26
N PHE A 180 -10.40 11.47 -16.27
CA PHE A 180 -9.35 11.56 -15.27
C PHE A 180 -7.99 11.16 -15.88
N GLU A 181 -7.00 12.03 -15.72
CA GLU A 181 -5.64 11.80 -16.17
C GLU A 181 -4.71 11.51 -14.99
N GLY A 182 -3.99 10.38 -15.07
CA GLY A 182 -2.98 9.96 -14.09
C GLY A 182 -3.42 8.86 -13.13
N HIS A 183 -2.60 8.64 -12.10
CA HIS A 183 -2.64 7.44 -11.25
C HIS A 183 -2.63 7.84 -9.76
N PRO A 184 -3.81 7.95 -9.12
CA PRO A 184 -3.96 8.54 -7.79
C PRO A 184 -3.11 7.91 -6.68
N MET A 185 -2.85 6.61 -6.76
CA MET A 185 -2.10 5.91 -5.71
C MET A 185 -0.59 6.02 -5.86
N ARG A 186 -0.08 6.59 -6.96
CA ARG A 186 1.34 6.95 -7.06
C ARG A 186 1.66 8.11 -6.11
N LYS A 187 2.85 8.07 -5.54
CA LYS A 187 3.30 9.03 -4.51
C LYS A 187 3.67 10.38 -5.10
N ASP A 188 4.09 10.40 -6.36
CA ASP A 188 4.33 11.60 -7.17
C ASP A 188 3.04 12.24 -7.71
N PHE A 189 1.89 11.57 -7.65
CA PHE A 189 0.64 12.15 -8.10
C PHE A 189 0.14 13.25 -7.13
N PRO A 190 -0.05 14.50 -7.58
CA PRO A 190 -0.52 15.59 -6.74
C PRO A 190 -2.02 15.46 -6.50
N LEU A 191 -2.42 14.86 -5.38
CA LEU A 191 -3.81 14.85 -4.96
C LEU A 191 -4.16 16.19 -4.30
N LEU A 192 -5.20 16.87 -4.78
CA LEU A 192 -5.77 18.04 -4.10
C LEU A 192 -6.17 17.72 -2.65
N ALA A 193 -6.58 16.47 -2.36
CA ALA A 193 -6.86 16.00 -1.01
C ALA A 193 -5.62 15.96 -0.09
N ARG A 194 -4.40 15.91 -0.65
CA ARG A 194 -3.14 16.06 0.11
C ARG A 194 -2.77 17.53 0.34
N MET A 195 -3.46 18.46 -0.31
CA MET A 195 -3.27 19.89 -0.11
C MET A 195 -4.28 20.37 0.93
N VAL A 196 -3.80 20.76 2.11
CA VAL A 196 -4.63 21.43 3.11
C VAL A 196 -5.09 22.75 2.51
N LYS A 197 -6.37 22.86 2.14
CA LYS A 197 -6.95 24.16 1.80
C LYS A 197 -7.24 24.88 3.13
N PRO A 198 -6.70 26.09 3.37
CA PRO A 198 -7.08 26.86 4.55
C PRO A 198 -8.60 27.04 4.54
N TRP A 199 -9.23 26.78 5.69
CA TRP A 199 -10.67 26.93 5.82
C TRP A 199 -11.04 28.40 5.56
N PRO A 200 -11.94 28.69 4.61
CA PRO A 200 -12.13 30.05 4.09
C PRO A 200 -13.07 30.93 4.93
N GLY A 201 -13.58 30.44 6.06
CA GLY A 201 -14.52 31.21 6.85
C GLY A 201 -13.84 32.08 7.91
N ILE A 202 -14.33 33.30 8.05
CA ILE A 202 -14.35 33.98 9.35
C ILE A 202 -15.14 33.06 10.27
N VAL A 203 -14.53 32.59 11.35
CA VAL A 203 -15.30 32.01 12.45
C VAL A 203 -16.02 33.19 13.07
N ASP A 204 -17.30 33.38 12.73
CA ASP A 204 -18.19 34.20 13.55
C ASP A 204 -18.32 33.45 14.88
N VAL A 205 -17.39 33.71 15.78
CA VAL A 205 -17.51 33.33 17.18
C VAL A 205 -18.60 34.23 17.72
N GLU A 206 -19.86 33.77 17.68
CA GLU A 206 -20.88 34.38 18.54
C GLU A 206 -20.35 34.28 19.98
N PRO A 207 -20.23 35.41 20.70
CA PRO A 207 -19.77 35.38 22.07
C PRO A 207 -20.69 34.50 22.90
N LEU A 208 -20.10 33.72 23.81
CA LEU A 208 -20.85 32.84 24.71
C LEU A 208 -21.93 33.66 25.44
N PRO A 209 -23.15 33.14 25.62
CA PRO A 209 -24.19 33.85 26.36
C PRO A 209 -23.68 34.10 27.80
N GLY A 210 -23.30 35.35 28.10
CA GLY A 210 -22.78 35.73 29.41
C GLY A 210 -21.59 36.69 29.39
N GLU A 211 -20.92 36.91 28.26
CA GLU A 211 -19.97 38.02 28.12
C GLU A 211 -20.71 39.27 27.59
N PRO A 212 -20.53 40.46 28.22
CA PRO A 212 -21.15 41.68 27.72
C PRO A 212 -20.60 41.98 26.33
N ALA A 213 -21.50 42.28 25.39
CA ALA A 213 -21.10 42.81 24.09
C ALA A 213 -20.36 44.14 24.32
N ASP A 214 -19.14 44.25 23.81
CA ASP A 214 -18.48 45.54 23.70
C ASP A 214 -19.24 46.34 22.64
N ASP A 215 -20.14 47.21 23.11
CA ASP A 215 -20.79 48.24 22.31
C ASP A 215 -19.72 49.25 21.85
N ALA A 216 -19.20 49.05 20.64
CA ALA A 216 -18.43 50.08 19.94
C ALA A 216 -19.11 50.42 18.61
N ALA A 217 -20.24 51.14 18.69
CA ALA A 217 -20.78 51.91 17.57
C ALA A 217 -21.58 53.14 18.03
N SER A 218 -20.88 54.25 18.32
CA SER A 218 -21.26 55.61 17.89
C SER A 218 -19.96 56.43 17.85
N ASP A 219 -19.63 57.17 16.81
CA ASP A 219 -20.37 58.34 16.35
C ASP A 219 -20.35 58.51 14.82
N GLY A 220 -21.49 58.91 14.29
CA GLY A 220 -21.68 59.28 12.89
C GLY A 220 -21.37 60.75 12.58
N GLU A 221 -21.01 60.96 11.32
CA GLU A 221 -21.31 62.08 10.40
C GLU A 221 -21.17 63.56 10.83
N GLY A 222 -20.26 64.27 10.13
CA GLY A 222 -20.64 65.38 9.25
C GLY A 222 -20.40 66.83 9.72
N GLY A 223 -19.63 67.61 8.92
CA GLY A 223 -19.62 69.09 8.98
C GLY A 223 -18.50 69.77 8.18
N GLU A 224 -18.87 70.40 7.06
CA GLU A 224 -18.06 71.26 6.16
C GLU A 224 -17.44 72.51 6.82
N SER A 225 -16.24 72.90 6.37
CA SER A 225 -15.94 74.19 5.70
C SER A 225 -14.50 74.25 5.22
#